data_AF-A0A6J6YGP4-F1
#
_entry.id   AF-A0A6J6YGP4-F1
#
_cell.length_a   1.000
_cell.length_b   1.000
_cell.length_c   1.000
_cell.angle_alpha   90.00
_cell.angle_beta   90.00
_cell.angle_gamma   90.00
#
_symmetry.space_group_name_H-M   'P 1'
#
loop_
_entity.id
_entity.type
_entity.pdbx_description
1 polymer ?
#
loop_
_entity_poly.entity_id
_entity_poly.type
_entity_poly.pdbx_seq_one_letter_code
_entity_poly.pdbx_strand_id
1 'polypeptide(L)'
;MLLRARDRLVGGFGEAPADNDLSLAQVAAWETYSLGRLDRLGVPTNQQRWRYNFRNRLGFTDATDGAFEKIWGSDGLTWGELCAISETAIPSAAK
;
A
#
# COMPACT_ATOMS: atom_id res chain seq x y z
N MET A 1 -7.74 -12.07 -0.75
CA MET A 1 -7.52 -11.62 0.66
C MET A 1 -8.81 -10.95 1.17
N LEU A 2 -9.33 -11.35 2.35
CA LEU A 2 -10.63 -10.86 2.88
C LEU A 2 -10.70 -9.34 3.08
N LEU A 3 -9.60 -8.70 3.48
CA LEU A 3 -9.55 -7.24 3.64
C LEU A 3 -9.73 -6.49 2.31
N ARG A 4 -9.12 -6.99 1.21
CA ARG A 4 -9.32 -6.39 -0.12
C ARG A 4 -10.78 -6.47 -0.58
N ALA A 5 -11.45 -7.60 -0.29
CA ALA A 5 -12.87 -7.75 -0.58
C ALA A 5 -13.71 -6.73 0.20
N ARG A 6 -13.42 -6.55 1.50
CA ARG A 6 -14.08 -5.52 2.33
C ARG A 6 -13.83 -4.10 1.79
N ASP A 7 -12.61 -3.79 1.40
CA ASP A 7 -12.24 -2.46 0.89
C ASP A 7 -12.99 -2.14 -0.41
N ARG A 8 -13.15 -3.12 -1.31
CA ARG A 8 -13.96 -2.94 -2.53
C ARG A 8 -15.44 -2.67 -2.23
N LEU A 9 -15.99 -3.30 -1.19
CA LEU A 9 -17.40 -3.16 -0.83
C LEU A 9 -17.72 -1.86 -0.07
N VAL A 10 -16.84 -1.43 0.84
CA VAL A 10 -17.16 -0.35 1.80
C VAL A 10 -16.04 0.68 1.95
N GLY A 11 -14.83 0.38 1.48
CA GLY A 11 -13.62 1.18 1.73
C GLY A 11 -13.26 2.20 0.66
N GLY A 12 -14.12 2.46 -0.33
CA GLY A 12 -13.79 3.37 -1.43
C GLY A 12 -12.80 2.79 -2.47
N PHE A 13 -12.71 1.46 -2.54
CA PHE A 13 -11.88 0.74 -3.54
C PHE A 13 -12.72 0.13 -4.67
N GLY A 14 -13.94 0.62 -4.90
CA GLY A 14 -14.82 0.11 -5.97
C GLY A 14 -14.22 0.21 -7.37
N GLU A 15 -13.30 1.16 -7.57
CA GLU A 15 -12.58 1.40 -8.84
C GLU A 15 -11.28 0.59 -8.96
N ALA A 16 -10.89 -0.17 -7.92
CA ALA A 16 -9.67 -0.97 -7.97
C ALA A 16 -9.79 -2.10 -9.03
N PRO A 17 -8.78 -2.31 -9.89
CA PRO A 17 -8.76 -3.41 -10.86
C PRO A 17 -8.93 -4.78 -10.21
N ALA A 18 -9.20 -5.81 -11.00
CA ALA A 18 -9.20 -7.19 -10.50
C ALA A 18 -7.80 -7.57 -10.00
N ASP A 19 -7.72 -8.52 -9.06
CA ASP A 19 -6.45 -8.87 -8.38
C ASP A 19 -5.33 -9.27 -9.37
N ASN A 20 -5.68 -9.89 -10.51
CA ASN A 20 -4.73 -10.31 -11.54
C ASN A 20 -4.21 -9.16 -12.42
N ASP A 21 -4.90 -8.02 -12.39
CA ASP A 21 -4.58 -6.82 -13.19
C ASP A 21 -3.84 -5.77 -12.37
N LEU A 22 -3.62 -6.02 -11.08
CA LEU A 22 -2.88 -5.12 -10.21
C LEU A 22 -1.38 -5.15 -10.55
N SER A 23 -0.77 -3.97 -10.64
CA SER A 23 0.68 -3.85 -10.73
C SER A 23 1.35 -4.30 -9.43
N LEU A 24 2.64 -4.65 -9.48
CA LEU A 24 3.41 -5.01 -8.28
C LEU A 24 3.41 -3.90 -7.22
N ALA A 25 3.47 -2.64 -7.65
CA ALA A 25 3.42 -1.49 -6.76
C ALA A 25 2.04 -1.35 -6.08
N GLN A 26 0.96 -1.53 -6.84
CA GLN A 26 -0.41 -1.51 -6.33
C GLN A 26 -0.66 -2.64 -5.32
N VAL A 27 -0.18 -3.86 -5.61
CA VAL A 27 -0.25 -4.99 -4.68
C VAL A 27 0.49 -4.65 -3.38
N ALA A 28 1.72 -4.14 -3.47
CA ALA A 28 2.52 -3.76 -2.31
C ALA A 28 1.84 -2.68 -1.45
N ALA A 29 1.32 -1.63 -2.10
CA ALA A 29 0.64 -0.53 -1.44
C ALA A 29 -0.60 -1.02 -0.68
N TRP A 30 -1.43 -1.86 -1.32
CA TRP A 30 -2.65 -2.37 -0.69
C TRP A 30 -2.35 -3.34 0.45
N GLU A 31 -1.28 -4.14 0.35
CA GLU A 31 -0.80 -4.97 1.46
C GLU A 31 -0.34 -4.11 2.64
N THR A 32 0.54 -3.14 2.39
CA THR A 32 1.02 -2.19 3.41
C THR A 32 -0.14 -1.48 4.10
N TYR A 33 -1.14 -1.00 3.34
CA TYR A 33 -2.34 -0.35 3.90
C TYR A 33 -3.17 -1.30 4.76
N SER A 34 -3.37 -2.53 4.29
CA SER A 34 -4.14 -3.55 5.03
C SER A 34 -3.47 -3.91 6.35
N LEU A 35 -2.14 -4.04 6.34
CA LEU A 35 -1.37 -4.40 7.52
C LEU A 35 -1.20 -3.24 8.50
N GLY A 36 -1.05 -2.01 8.02
CA GLY A 36 -1.06 -0.83 8.88
C GLY A 36 -2.38 -0.69 9.65
N ARG A 37 -3.52 -1.02 9.02
CA ARG A 37 -4.81 -1.09 9.72
C ARG A 37 -4.85 -2.19 10.77
N LEU A 38 -4.35 -3.39 10.46
CA LEU A 38 -4.29 -4.50 11.42
C LEU A 38 -3.39 -4.14 12.62
N ASP A 39 -2.24 -3.53 12.36
CA ASP A 39 -1.29 -3.08 13.37
C ASP A 39 -1.91 -2.06 14.35
N ARG A 40 -2.62 -1.06 13.82
CA ARG A 40 -3.36 -0.09 14.65
C ARG A 40 -4.52 -0.70 15.44
N LEU A 41 -5.05 -1.84 15.00
CA LEU A 41 -6.04 -2.62 15.75
C LEU A 41 -5.40 -3.57 16.78
N GLY A 42 -4.09 -3.53 16.96
CA GLY A 42 -3.36 -4.35 17.92
C GLY A 42 -3.10 -5.78 17.46
N VAL A 43 -3.35 -6.11 16.18
CA VAL A 43 -2.97 -7.39 15.61
C VAL A 43 -1.45 -7.40 15.45
N PRO A 44 -0.73 -8.43 15.95
CA PRO A 44 0.72 -8.47 15.83
C PRO A 44 1.17 -8.42 14.36
N THR A 45 1.89 -7.37 14.00
CA THR A 45 2.53 -7.24 12.69
C THR A 45 4.04 -7.06 12.85
N ASN A 46 4.80 -7.40 11.80
CA ASN A 46 6.23 -7.11 11.74
C ASN A 46 6.45 -5.97 10.73
N GLN A 47 6.31 -4.73 11.20
CA GLN A 47 6.41 -3.54 10.34
C GLN A 47 7.73 -3.49 9.56
N GLN A 48 8.86 -3.82 10.19
CA GLN A 48 10.16 -3.80 9.50
C GLN A 48 10.23 -4.79 8.33
N ARG A 49 9.70 -6.01 8.50
CA ARG A 49 9.59 -6.99 7.40
C ARG A 49 8.73 -6.45 6.25
N TRP A 50 7.64 -5.75 6.56
CA TRP A 50 6.76 -5.19 5.54
C TRP A 50 7.35 -3.96 4.86
N ARG A 51 8.10 -3.12 5.58
CA ARG A 51 8.90 -2.03 4.99
C ARG A 51 9.92 -2.59 4.00
N TYR A 52 10.61 -3.67 4.37
CA TYR A 52 11.53 -4.36 3.46
C TYR A 52 10.82 -4.94 2.23
N ASN A 53 9.67 -5.61 2.40
CA ASN A 53 8.86 -6.11 1.28
C ASN A 53 8.39 -5.01 0.33
N PHE A 54 8.03 -3.84 0.86
CA PHE A 54 7.61 -2.69 0.09
C PHE A 54 8.78 -2.11 -0.72
N ARG A 55 9.94 -1.93 -0.09
CA ARG A 55 11.18 -1.50 -0.76
C ARG A 55 11.60 -2.44 -1.89
N ASN A 56 11.48 -3.75 -1.70
CA ASN A 56 11.80 -4.74 -2.75
C ASN A 56 10.96 -4.58 -4.03
N ARG A 57 9.79 -3.92 -3.95
CA ARG A 57 8.87 -3.74 -5.09
C ARG A 57 8.92 -2.33 -5.68
N LEU A 58 9.19 -1.31 -4.85
CA LEU A 58 9.16 0.10 -5.28
C LEU A 58 10.56 0.77 -5.32
N GLY A 59 11.58 0.14 -4.73
CA GLY A 59 12.94 0.67 -4.65
C GLY A 59 13.38 1.00 -3.22
N PHE A 60 14.67 1.31 -3.08
CA PHE A 60 15.29 1.68 -1.80
C PHE A 60 15.63 3.17 -1.80
N THR A 61 14.60 4.00 -1.66
CA THR A 61 14.74 5.47 -1.66
C THR A 61 13.98 6.10 -0.51
N ASP A 62 14.36 7.32 -0.12
CA ASP A 62 13.65 8.08 0.92
C ASP A 62 12.19 8.35 0.53
N ALA A 63 11.91 8.52 -0.77
CA ALA A 63 10.55 8.67 -1.28
C ALA A 63 9.73 7.39 -1.06
N THR A 64 10.34 6.22 -1.31
CA THR A 64 9.71 4.93 -1.04
C THR A 64 9.41 4.74 0.45
N ASP A 65 10.34 5.13 1.32
CA ASP A 65 10.14 5.07 2.78
C ASP A 65 9.06 6.04 3.25
N GLY A 66 9.07 7.28 2.75
CA GLY A 66 8.04 8.27 3.07
C GLY A 66 6.63 7.81 2.67
N ALA A 67 6.49 7.20 1.48
CA ALA A 67 5.22 6.63 1.06
C ALA A 67 4.82 5.43 1.93
N PHE A 68 5.75 4.57 2.32
CA PHE A 68 5.48 3.46 3.23
C PHE A 68 4.90 3.97 4.55
N GLU A 69 5.57 4.92 5.21
CA GLU A 69 5.11 5.48 6.49
C GLU A 69 3.73 6.12 6.35
N LYS A 70 3.51 6.87 5.25
CA LYS A 70 2.22 7.48 4.97
C LYS A 70 1.12 6.44 4.81
N ILE A 71 1.33 5.41 3.98
CA ILE A 71 0.34 4.35 3.77
C ILE A 71 0.10 3.56 5.07
N TRP A 72 1.16 3.19 5.79
CA TRP A 72 1.08 2.42 7.03
C TRP A 72 0.30 3.17 8.12
N GLY A 73 0.50 4.49 8.23
CA GLY A 73 -0.17 5.33 9.22
C GLY A 73 -1.58 5.78 8.84
N SER A 74 -1.97 5.65 7.56
CA SER A 74 -3.26 6.16 7.08
C SER A 74 -4.42 5.21 7.37
N ASP A 75 -5.60 5.78 7.58
CA ASP A 75 -6.89 5.08 7.63
C ASP A 75 -7.88 5.75 6.69
N GLY A 76 -8.90 5.00 6.25
CA GLY A 76 -9.97 5.54 5.41
C GLY A 76 -9.53 6.04 4.02
N LEU A 77 -8.37 5.61 3.52
CA LEU A 77 -7.94 5.93 2.15
C LEU A 77 -8.93 5.37 1.13
N THR A 78 -9.08 6.07 0.02
CA THR A 78 -9.69 5.58 -1.23
C THR A 78 -8.65 4.90 -2.12
N TRP A 79 -9.10 4.20 -3.16
CA TRP A 79 -8.18 3.59 -4.14
C TRP A 79 -7.28 4.62 -4.83
N GLY A 80 -7.85 5.73 -5.29
CA GLY A 80 -7.11 6.80 -5.96
C GLY A 80 -6.02 7.42 -5.06
N GLU A 81 -6.33 7.63 -3.78
CA GLU A 81 -5.34 8.15 -2.82
C GLU A 81 -4.21 7.15 -2.55
N LEU A 82 -4.54 5.86 -2.42
CA LEU A 82 -3.54 4.81 -2.25
C LEU A 82 -2.59 4.78 -3.46
N CYS A 83 -3.16 4.82 -4.68
CA CYS A 83 -2.38 4.87 -5.91
C CYS A 83 -1.48 6.11 -5.96
N ALA A 84 -2.04 7.30 -5.73
CA ALA A 84 -1.28 8.55 -5.74
C ALA A 84 -0.11 8.53 -4.76
N ILE A 85 -0.28 8.00 -3.55
CA ILE A 85 0.83 7.87 -2.59
C ILE A 85 1.88 6.88 -3.10
N SER A 86 1.45 5.71 -3.61
CA SER A 86 2.38 4.70 -4.10
C SER A 86 3.16 5.13 -5.35
N GLU A 87 2.59 6.00 -6.19
CA GLU A 87 3.25 6.54 -7.38
C GLU A 87 4.38 7.50 -7.00
N THR A 88 4.22 8.27 -5.91
CA THR A 88 5.31 9.14 -5.42
C THR A 88 6.53 8.36 -4.90
N ALA A 89 6.36 7.07 -4.62
CA ALA A 89 7.44 6.19 -4.17
C ALA A 89 8.29 5.61 -5.30
N ILE A 90 7.82 5.66 -6.54
CA ILE A 90 8.55 5.14 -7.69
C ILE A 90 9.52 6.24 -8.12
N PRO A 91 10.85 6.03 -8.01
CA PRO A 91 11.79 7.00 -8.52
C PRO A 91 11.53 7.20 -10.02
N SER A 92 11.31 8.44 -10.45
CA SER A 92 11.25 8.77 -11.87
C SER A 92 12.49 8.19 -12.53
N ALA A 93 12.32 7.31 -13.52
CA ALA A 93 13.44 6.88 -14.34
C ALA A 93 14.10 8.14 -14.90
N ALA A 94 15.36 8.39 -14.52
CA ALA A 94 16.16 9.40 -15.18
C ALA A 94 16.18 9.04 -16.67
N LYS A 95 15.67 9.95 -17.49
CA LYS A 95 15.63 9.81 -18.95
C LYS A 95 17.03 9.96 -19.53
#